data_AF-A0A957Q1U5-F1
#
_entry.id   AF-A0A957Q1U5-F1
#
_cell.length_a   1.000
_cell.length_b   1.000
_cell.length_c   1.000
_cell.angle_alpha   90.00
_cell.angle_beta   90.00
_cell.angle_gamma   90.00
#
_symmetry.space_group_name_H-M   'P 1'
#
loop_
_entity.id
_entity.type
_entity.pdbx_description
1 polymer ?
#
loop_
_entity_poly.entity_id
_entity_poly.type
_entity_poly.pdbx_seq_one_letter_code
_entity_poly.pdbx_strand_id
1 'polypeptide(L)'
;MNSPHGHRSDAFRPPVMGRNGMVTAGHALASQAGIHVLQMGGNAIDAAVATAAALGVVELQGSGVGGDGFLLIYEAATGAVSAVNGTGPAPQAATRERYLADGGIPMKGMRSVSVPGLVDGWLLAHERHGRLPLEQLFAPAIDLCENGFPISHRLAEGLRNELPRFAEDPYTRAIFTNDGAPLAPGDLLVQTNLGQTYRKLAAGGRDVFYEGEIAQTLVEFSQAYDGLLAANDLANYHAHWDDPIQTTYRGHTVYEMP
;
A
#
# COMPACT_ATOMS: atom_id res chain seq x y z
N MET A 1 -24.78 12.06 10.36
CA MET A 1 -24.81 13.33 9.59
C MET A 1 -26.07 13.36 8.76
N ASN A 2 -26.88 14.42 8.85
CA ASN A 2 -28.00 14.63 7.94
C ASN A 2 -27.43 14.94 6.56
N SER A 3 -27.93 14.27 5.51
CA SER A 3 -27.62 14.71 4.14
C SER A 3 -28.17 16.14 3.95
N PRO A 4 -27.57 16.95 3.06
CA PRO A 4 -28.08 18.30 2.74
C PRO A 4 -29.52 18.30 2.19
N HIS A 5 -30.11 17.12 1.94
CA HIS A 5 -31.48 16.94 1.47
C HIS A 5 -32.46 16.48 2.57
N GLY A 6 -32.07 16.47 3.84
CA GLY A 6 -32.99 16.17 4.96
C GLY A 6 -33.54 14.74 5.01
N HIS A 7 -33.18 13.87 4.07
CA HIS A 7 -33.61 12.48 4.04
C HIS A 7 -32.68 11.61 4.89
N ARG A 8 -33.21 11.09 6.00
CA ARG A 8 -32.70 9.88 6.67
C ARG A 8 -33.35 8.67 6.03
N SER A 9 -32.86 8.27 4.86
CA SER A 9 -33.10 6.91 4.36
C SER A 9 -32.05 5.99 4.97
N ASP A 10 -32.44 4.81 5.43
CA ASP A 10 -31.49 3.76 5.76
C ASP A 10 -30.57 3.53 4.55
N ALA A 11 -29.26 3.54 4.77
CA ALA A 11 -28.29 3.24 3.72
C ALA A 11 -28.36 1.73 3.43
N PHE A 12 -29.03 1.35 2.35
CA PHE A 12 -29.11 -0.04 1.91
C PHE A 12 -27.92 -0.37 1.00
N ARG A 13 -27.10 -1.36 1.39
CA ARG A 13 -25.98 -1.88 0.60
C ARG A 13 -26.22 -3.37 0.33
N PRO A 14 -26.95 -3.74 -0.73
CA PRO A 14 -27.15 -5.15 -1.06
C PRO A 14 -25.82 -5.80 -1.48
N PRO A 15 -25.68 -7.14 -1.33
CA PRO A 15 -24.54 -7.86 -1.88
C PRO A 15 -24.38 -7.60 -3.38
N VAL A 16 -23.18 -7.21 -3.80
CA VAL A 16 -22.84 -7.08 -5.22
C VAL A 16 -22.49 -8.47 -5.75
N MET A 17 -23.03 -8.82 -6.91
CA MET A 17 -22.89 -10.15 -7.50
C MET A 17 -22.10 -10.09 -8.81
N GLY A 18 -21.22 -11.05 -9.04
CA GLY A 18 -20.43 -11.19 -10.26
C GLY A 18 -20.14 -12.66 -10.57
N ARG A 19 -19.98 -13.00 -11.85
CA ARG A 19 -19.71 -14.39 -12.28
C ARG A 19 -18.25 -14.68 -12.57
N ASN A 20 -17.51 -13.67 -13.07
CA ASN A 20 -16.17 -13.86 -13.60
C ASN A 20 -15.08 -13.23 -12.71
N GLY A 21 -15.47 -12.50 -11.68
CA GLY A 21 -14.55 -11.80 -10.78
C GLY A 21 -15.28 -10.77 -9.93
N MET A 22 -14.67 -10.41 -8.80
CA MET A 22 -15.12 -9.38 -7.87
C MET A 22 -13.89 -8.77 -7.20
N VAL A 23 -13.89 -7.46 -6.98
CA VAL A 23 -12.85 -6.76 -6.22
C VAL A 23 -13.54 -5.86 -5.19
N THR A 24 -13.05 -5.91 -3.96
CA THR A 24 -13.49 -5.06 -2.86
C THR A 24 -12.28 -4.40 -2.22
N ALA A 25 -12.36 -3.09 -1.99
CA ALA A 25 -11.28 -2.28 -1.45
C ALA A 25 -11.85 -1.07 -0.68
N GLY A 26 -11.00 -0.42 0.12
CA GLY A 26 -11.37 0.79 0.88
C GLY A 26 -11.73 2.00 0.00
N HIS A 27 -11.33 1.97 -1.27
CA HIS A 27 -11.57 3.05 -2.23
C HIS A 27 -12.11 2.54 -3.57
N ALA A 28 -13.12 3.21 -4.14
CA ALA A 28 -13.78 2.80 -5.38
C ALA A 28 -12.80 2.76 -6.58
N LEU A 29 -11.91 3.75 -6.70
CA LEU A 29 -10.88 3.77 -7.75
C LEU A 29 -9.89 2.60 -7.63
N ALA A 30 -9.61 2.12 -6.41
CA ALA A 30 -8.76 0.95 -6.23
C ALA A 30 -9.49 -0.34 -6.61
N SER A 31 -10.76 -0.49 -6.23
CA SER A 31 -11.59 -1.60 -6.73
C SER A 31 -11.67 -1.59 -8.26
N GLN A 32 -11.78 -0.40 -8.87
CA GLN A 32 -11.80 -0.24 -10.32
C GLN A 32 -10.48 -0.64 -10.97
N ALA A 33 -9.33 -0.33 -10.36
CA ALA A 33 -8.02 -0.80 -10.83
C ALA A 33 -7.94 -2.33 -10.88
N GLY A 34 -8.36 -3.02 -9.81
CA GLY A 34 -8.43 -4.48 -9.81
C GLY A 34 -9.39 -5.05 -10.85
N ILE A 35 -10.58 -4.46 -10.99
CA ILE A 35 -11.55 -4.87 -12.02
C ILE A 35 -10.98 -4.67 -13.43
N HIS A 36 -10.28 -3.56 -13.68
CA HIS A 36 -9.63 -3.30 -14.96
C HIS A 36 -8.60 -4.40 -15.29
N VAL A 37 -7.79 -4.80 -14.32
CA VAL A 37 -6.81 -5.87 -14.49
C VAL A 37 -7.47 -7.24 -14.73
N LEU A 38 -8.56 -7.55 -14.05
CA LEU A 38 -9.36 -8.74 -14.36
C LEU A 38 -9.91 -8.71 -15.79
N GLN A 39 -10.37 -7.55 -16.27
CA GLN A 39 -10.88 -7.37 -17.63
C GLN A 39 -9.79 -7.52 -18.70
N MET A 40 -8.54 -7.21 -18.37
CA MET A 40 -7.38 -7.47 -19.24
C MET A 40 -6.96 -8.95 -19.26
N GLY A 41 -7.64 -9.82 -18.51
CA GLY A 41 -7.35 -11.25 -18.45
C GLY A 41 -6.41 -11.68 -17.31
N GLY A 42 -6.11 -10.76 -16.39
CA GLY A 42 -5.41 -11.08 -15.15
C GLY A 42 -6.28 -11.93 -14.22
N ASN A 43 -5.63 -12.55 -13.23
CA ASN A 43 -6.32 -13.33 -12.20
C ASN A 43 -6.49 -12.54 -10.89
N ALA A 44 -6.96 -13.22 -9.85
CA ALA A 44 -7.18 -12.60 -8.54
C ALA A 44 -5.91 -12.01 -7.92
N ILE A 45 -4.73 -12.58 -8.18
CA ILE A 45 -3.45 -12.09 -7.65
C ILE A 45 -3.01 -10.85 -8.42
N ASP A 46 -3.08 -10.86 -9.75
CA ASP A 46 -2.80 -9.66 -10.56
C ASP A 46 -3.71 -8.49 -10.13
N ALA A 47 -5.00 -8.78 -9.96
CA ALA A 47 -6.00 -7.80 -9.54
C ALA A 47 -5.75 -7.29 -8.11
N ALA A 48 -5.32 -8.17 -7.19
CA ALA A 48 -4.99 -7.79 -5.82
C ALA A 48 -3.78 -6.83 -5.78
N VAL A 49 -2.72 -7.12 -6.54
CA VAL A 49 -1.53 -6.24 -6.62
C VAL A 49 -1.90 -4.88 -7.22
N ALA A 50 -2.67 -4.85 -8.31
CA ALA A 50 -3.12 -3.59 -8.92
C ALA A 50 -4.04 -2.78 -7.98
N THR A 51 -4.92 -3.45 -7.24
CA THR A 51 -5.78 -2.83 -6.23
C THR A 51 -4.95 -2.23 -5.10
N ALA A 52 -3.96 -2.97 -4.59
CA ALA A 52 -3.11 -2.53 -3.49
C ALA A 52 -2.20 -1.37 -3.90
N ALA A 53 -1.63 -1.42 -5.11
CA ALA A 53 -0.90 -0.30 -5.69
C ALA A 53 -1.79 0.95 -5.82
N ALA A 54 -3.01 0.80 -6.35
CA ALA A 54 -3.95 1.92 -6.45
C ALA A 54 -4.35 2.47 -5.07
N LEU A 55 -4.56 1.62 -4.05
CA LEU A 55 -4.81 2.06 -2.66
C LEU A 55 -3.67 2.91 -2.12
N GLY A 56 -2.42 2.56 -2.44
CA GLY A 56 -1.25 3.38 -2.10
C GLY A 56 -1.28 4.80 -2.66
N VAL A 57 -2.10 5.04 -3.69
CA VAL A 57 -2.28 6.35 -4.32
C VAL A 57 -3.51 7.08 -3.75
N VAL A 58 -4.66 6.39 -3.68
CA VAL A 58 -5.96 7.01 -3.38
C VAL A 58 -6.39 6.97 -1.92
N GLU A 59 -5.75 6.10 -1.12
CA GLU A 59 -5.97 5.94 0.32
C GLU A 59 -4.62 5.86 1.07
N LEU A 60 -3.72 6.78 0.74
CA LEU A 60 -2.33 6.85 1.22
C LEU A 60 -2.16 6.90 2.75
N GLN A 61 -3.22 7.20 3.51
CA GLN A 61 -3.18 7.15 4.98
C GLN A 61 -3.25 5.72 5.56
N GLY A 62 -3.57 4.70 4.74
CA GLY A 62 -3.78 3.33 5.19
C GLY A 62 -2.89 2.28 4.54
N SER A 63 -2.30 2.55 3.37
CA SER A 63 -1.43 1.60 2.66
C SER A 63 -0.50 2.34 1.69
N GLY A 64 0.57 1.67 1.26
CA GLY A 64 1.49 2.19 0.24
C GLY A 64 2.76 1.35 0.12
N VAL A 65 3.56 1.66 -0.90
CA VAL A 65 4.85 0.98 -1.17
C VAL A 65 5.86 1.08 -0.02
N GLY A 66 5.71 2.07 0.86
CA GLY A 66 6.54 2.25 2.05
C GLY A 66 6.05 1.49 3.29
N GLY A 67 5.08 0.58 3.15
CA GLY A 67 4.50 -0.18 4.26
C GLY A 67 4.77 -1.68 4.19
N ASP A 68 4.00 -2.40 4.99
CA ASP A 68 4.05 -3.85 5.21
C ASP A 68 2.66 -4.47 5.01
N GLY A 69 2.59 -5.78 4.81
CA GLY A 69 1.30 -6.47 4.79
C GLY A 69 1.37 -7.96 4.52
N PHE A 70 0.18 -8.54 4.39
CA PHE A 70 -0.01 -9.98 4.25
C PHE A 70 -0.94 -10.30 3.08
N LEU A 71 -0.72 -11.44 2.43
CA LEU A 71 -1.63 -11.97 1.41
C LEU A 71 -2.04 -13.38 1.80
N LEU A 72 -3.34 -13.64 1.93
CA LEU A 72 -3.88 -14.98 2.10
C LEU A 72 -4.51 -15.41 0.78
N ILE A 73 -4.01 -16.49 0.20
CA ILE A 73 -4.29 -16.90 -1.18
C ILE A 73 -4.94 -18.28 -1.16
N TYR A 74 -6.11 -18.39 -1.79
CA TYR A 74 -6.78 -19.67 -2.01
C TYR A 74 -6.65 -20.09 -3.47
N GLU A 75 -6.12 -21.29 -3.70
CA GLU A 75 -5.96 -21.87 -5.01
C GLU A 75 -7.07 -22.89 -5.29
N ALA A 76 -8.09 -22.49 -6.05
CA ALA A 76 -9.25 -23.34 -6.33
C ALA A 76 -8.92 -24.67 -7.02
N ALA A 77 -7.84 -24.75 -7.79
CA ALA A 77 -7.43 -25.96 -8.48
C ALA A 77 -6.93 -27.07 -7.52
N THR A 78 -6.32 -26.68 -6.41
CA THR A 78 -5.72 -27.60 -5.42
C THR A 78 -6.50 -27.64 -4.12
N GLY A 79 -7.32 -26.62 -3.86
CA GLY A 79 -7.97 -26.40 -2.57
C GLY A 79 -7.01 -25.89 -1.49
N ALA A 80 -5.77 -25.54 -1.85
CA ALA A 80 -4.76 -25.08 -0.90
C ALA A 80 -4.99 -23.62 -0.49
N VAL A 81 -4.62 -23.30 0.74
CA VAL A 81 -4.50 -21.92 1.23
C VAL A 81 -3.04 -21.68 1.58
N SER A 82 -2.47 -20.60 1.07
CA SER A 82 -1.10 -20.17 1.32
C SER A 82 -1.08 -18.72 1.80
N ALA A 83 -0.04 -18.38 2.54
CA ALA A 83 0.13 -17.06 3.12
C ALA A 83 1.45 -16.45 2.64
N VAL A 84 1.44 -15.15 2.31
CA VAL A 84 2.66 -14.37 2.06
C VAL A 84 2.81 -13.35 3.17
N ASN A 85 3.97 -13.37 3.81
CA ASN A 85 4.38 -12.41 4.81
C ASN A 85 5.32 -11.37 4.19
N GLY A 86 4.75 -10.20 3.89
CA GLY A 86 5.44 -9.01 3.41
C GLY A 86 5.65 -7.99 4.52
N THR A 87 5.97 -8.43 5.74
CA THR A 87 6.32 -7.54 6.86
C THR A 87 7.82 -7.45 7.03
N GLY A 88 8.38 -6.25 6.87
CA GLY A 88 9.81 -6.07 7.03
C GLY A 88 10.23 -5.90 8.49
N PRO A 89 11.44 -6.36 8.84
CA PRO A 89 11.95 -6.28 10.20
C PRO A 89 12.32 -4.84 10.58
N ALA A 90 12.57 -4.64 11.87
CA ALA A 90 13.26 -3.44 12.32
C ALA A 90 14.67 -3.35 11.71
N PRO A 91 15.17 -2.15 11.39
CA PRO A 91 16.55 -1.98 10.92
C PRO A 91 17.56 -2.55 11.92
N GLN A 92 18.71 -3.04 11.47
CA GLN A 92 19.72 -3.65 12.36
C GLN A 92 20.22 -2.68 13.45
N ALA A 93 20.24 -1.38 13.15
CA ALA A 93 20.63 -0.33 14.10
C ALA A 93 19.54 0.00 15.15
N ALA A 94 18.37 -0.61 15.07
CA ALA A 94 17.21 -0.40 15.95
C ALA A 94 17.34 -1.25 17.23
N THR A 95 18.24 -0.84 18.12
CA THR A 95 18.46 -1.55 19.40
C THR A 95 17.53 -1.06 20.50
N ARG A 96 17.25 -1.93 21.47
CA ARG A 96 16.45 -1.59 22.66
C ARG A 96 17.07 -0.44 23.44
N GLU A 97 18.39 -0.45 23.63
CA GLU A 97 19.12 0.55 24.40
C GLU A 97 18.96 1.94 23.79
N ARG A 98 18.98 2.03 22.46
CA ARG A 98 18.79 3.29 21.72
C ARG A 98 17.41 3.87 21.97
N TYR A 99 16.35 3.08 21.79
CA TYR A 99 14.99 3.57 22.02
C TYR A 99 14.71 3.88 23.48
N LEU A 100 15.26 3.11 24.43
CA LEU A 100 15.09 3.43 25.85
C LEU A 100 15.73 4.77 26.23
N ALA A 101 16.86 5.14 25.60
CA ALA A 101 17.48 6.45 25.81
C ALA A 101 16.61 7.61 25.30
N ASP A 102 15.79 7.37 24.26
CA ASP A 102 14.88 8.34 23.65
C ASP A 102 13.46 8.32 24.28
N GLY A 103 13.22 7.50 25.29
CA GLY A 103 11.91 7.37 25.94
C GLY A 103 10.92 6.44 25.20
N GLY A 104 11.39 5.64 24.25
CA GLY A 104 10.62 4.67 23.48
C GLY A 104 10.74 4.88 21.96
N ILE A 105 9.99 4.09 21.20
CA ILE A 105 9.84 4.31 19.75
C ILE A 105 8.92 5.52 19.57
N PRO A 106 9.35 6.58 18.85
CA PRO A 106 8.50 7.73 18.62
C PRO A 106 7.30 7.36 17.73
N MET A 107 6.19 8.07 17.86
CA MET A 107 4.98 7.83 17.05
C MET A 107 5.16 8.21 15.57
N LYS A 108 6.10 9.12 15.28
CA LYS A 108 6.34 9.70 13.95
C LYS A 108 7.84 9.92 13.74
N GLY A 109 8.25 10.01 12.48
CA GLY A 109 9.63 10.27 12.07
C GLY A 109 10.39 9.00 11.68
N MET A 110 11.59 9.15 11.10
CA MET A 110 12.31 8.01 10.52
C MET A 110 12.78 6.97 11.55
N ARG A 111 12.84 7.32 12.85
CA ARG A 111 13.10 6.36 13.93
C ARG A 111 11.95 5.38 14.18
N SER A 112 10.77 5.58 13.60
CA SER A 112 9.63 4.66 13.75
C SER A 112 9.41 3.76 12.53
N VAL A 113 10.37 3.73 11.60
CA VAL A 113 10.23 3.05 10.30
C VAL A 113 10.93 1.68 10.33
N SER A 114 10.21 0.63 9.94
CA SER A 114 10.73 -0.70 9.59
C SER A 114 11.17 -0.75 8.12
N VAL A 115 11.84 -1.83 7.73
CA VAL A 115 12.05 -2.12 6.31
C VAL A 115 10.69 -2.27 5.62
N PRO A 116 10.38 -1.56 4.52
CA PRO A 116 9.11 -1.75 3.83
C PRO A 116 9.04 -3.09 3.11
N GLY A 117 8.13 -3.98 3.52
CA GLY A 117 8.05 -5.35 3.01
C GLY A 117 6.96 -5.61 1.96
N LEU A 118 6.01 -4.70 1.83
CA LEU A 118 4.79 -4.95 1.06
C LEU A 118 5.05 -5.16 -0.44
N VAL A 119 6.00 -4.44 -1.02
CA VAL A 119 6.34 -4.55 -2.45
C VAL A 119 6.89 -5.95 -2.75
N ASP A 120 7.82 -6.45 -1.93
CA ASP A 120 8.35 -7.80 -2.14
C ASP A 120 7.26 -8.87 -1.96
N GLY A 121 6.34 -8.68 -1.00
CA GLY A 121 5.19 -9.57 -0.82
C GLY A 121 4.28 -9.63 -2.05
N TRP A 122 4.00 -8.48 -2.69
CA TRP A 122 3.25 -8.43 -3.95
C TRP A 122 3.96 -9.17 -5.07
N LEU A 123 5.26 -8.90 -5.25
CA LEU A 123 6.05 -9.48 -6.33
C LEU A 123 6.26 -10.97 -6.13
N LEU A 124 6.46 -11.44 -4.90
CA LEU A 124 6.57 -12.86 -4.57
C LEU A 124 5.27 -13.64 -4.88
N ALA A 125 4.12 -13.06 -4.55
CA ALA A 125 2.83 -13.65 -4.90
C ALA A 125 2.60 -13.67 -6.42
N HIS A 126 2.97 -12.56 -7.09
CA HIS A 126 2.86 -12.41 -8.53
C HIS A 126 3.82 -13.33 -9.30
N GLU A 127 5.02 -13.58 -8.80
CA GLU A 127 5.97 -14.51 -9.43
C GLU A 127 5.39 -15.91 -9.52
N ARG A 128 4.73 -16.37 -8.45
CA ARG A 128 4.16 -17.72 -8.38
C ARG A 128 2.84 -17.85 -9.13
N HIS A 129 1.97 -16.85 -9.02
CA HIS A 129 0.58 -16.98 -9.45
C HIS A 129 0.16 -15.96 -10.51
N GLY A 130 0.93 -14.91 -10.74
CA GLY A 130 0.59 -13.83 -11.67
C GLY A 130 0.51 -14.28 -13.13
N ARG A 131 -0.23 -13.51 -13.92
CA ARG A 131 -0.42 -13.78 -15.35
C ARG A 131 -0.05 -12.61 -16.24
N LEU A 132 -0.27 -11.39 -15.78
CA LEU A 132 0.02 -10.19 -16.56
C LEU A 132 1.39 -9.59 -16.21
N PRO A 133 2.07 -8.90 -17.14
CA PRO A 133 3.33 -8.24 -16.84
C PRO A 133 3.13 -7.06 -15.86
N LEU A 134 4.14 -6.76 -15.04
CA LEU A 134 4.08 -5.71 -14.00
C LEU A 134 3.66 -4.34 -14.56
N GLU A 135 4.05 -4.01 -15.80
CA GLU A 135 3.62 -2.80 -16.51
C GLU A 135 2.08 -2.67 -16.55
N GLN A 136 1.37 -3.76 -16.80
CA GLN A 136 -0.10 -3.76 -16.84
C GLN A 136 -0.71 -3.73 -15.43
N LEU A 137 -0.03 -4.31 -14.42
CA LEU A 137 -0.50 -4.30 -13.04
C LEU A 137 -0.41 -2.90 -12.42
N PHE A 138 0.69 -2.19 -12.68
CA PHE A 138 0.94 -0.86 -12.11
C PHE A 138 0.34 0.28 -12.95
N ALA A 139 -0.04 0.03 -14.21
CA ALA A 139 -0.63 1.06 -15.08
C ALA A 139 -1.78 1.86 -14.45
N PRO A 140 -2.77 1.24 -13.75
CA PRO A 140 -3.84 2.01 -13.10
C PRO A 140 -3.33 2.94 -11.99
N ALA A 141 -2.35 2.49 -11.20
CA ALA A 141 -1.77 3.32 -10.14
C ALA A 141 -0.94 4.47 -10.72
N ILE A 142 -0.18 4.21 -11.80
CA ILE A 142 0.57 5.22 -12.54
C ILE A 142 -0.37 6.29 -13.12
N ASP A 143 -1.48 5.88 -13.73
CA ASP A 143 -2.50 6.79 -14.25
C ASP A 143 -3.08 7.70 -13.16
N LEU A 144 -3.47 7.12 -12.03
CA LEU A 144 -3.96 7.86 -10.86
C LEU A 144 -2.91 8.82 -10.29
N CYS A 145 -1.62 8.47 -10.35
CA CYS A 145 -0.54 9.35 -9.92
C CYS A 145 -0.32 10.53 -10.88
N GLU A 146 -0.34 10.29 -12.19
CA GLU A 146 0.08 11.26 -13.20
C GLU A 146 -1.06 12.16 -13.67
N ASN A 147 -2.24 11.59 -13.88
CA ASN A 147 -3.45 12.33 -14.28
C ASN A 147 -4.25 12.82 -13.08
N GLY A 148 -3.95 12.29 -11.89
CA GLY A 148 -4.56 12.67 -10.64
C GLY A 148 -5.99 12.16 -10.45
N PHE A 149 -6.52 12.40 -9.25
CA PHE A 149 -7.89 12.03 -8.88
C PHE A 149 -8.48 13.03 -7.88
N PRO A 150 -9.81 13.18 -7.83
CA PRO A 150 -10.44 14.06 -6.86
C PRO A 150 -10.32 13.47 -5.44
N ILE A 151 -9.83 14.26 -4.50
CA ILE A 151 -9.64 13.83 -3.11
C ILE A 151 -10.99 13.54 -2.46
N SER A 152 -11.07 12.42 -1.75
CA SER A 152 -12.24 12.05 -0.95
C SER A 152 -12.35 12.87 0.34
N HIS A 153 -13.55 12.94 0.92
CA HIS A 153 -13.74 13.59 2.23
C HIS A 153 -12.84 13.00 3.33
N ARG A 154 -12.64 11.66 3.32
CA ARG A 154 -11.82 10.96 4.31
C ARG A 154 -10.33 11.33 4.18
N LEU A 155 -9.82 11.37 2.95
CA LEU A 155 -8.43 11.78 2.71
C LEU A 155 -8.23 13.25 3.08
N ALA A 156 -9.12 14.16 2.67
CA ALA A 156 -9.04 15.58 3.03
C ALA A 156 -9.08 15.81 4.56
N GLU A 157 -9.86 15.02 5.29
CA GLU A 157 -9.85 15.03 6.76
C GLU A 157 -8.50 14.60 7.33
N GLY A 158 -7.93 13.50 6.82
CA GLY A 158 -6.59 13.04 7.20
C GLY A 158 -5.50 14.09 6.94
N LEU A 159 -5.51 14.71 5.76
CA LEU A 159 -4.56 15.77 5.40
C LEU A 159 -4.67 16.98 6.33
N ARG A 160 -5.90 17.39 6.68
CA ARG A 160 -6.11 18.51 7.62
C ARG A 160 -5.59 18.19 9.02
N ASN A 161 -5.80 16.98 9.50
CA ASN A 161 -5.36 16.55 10.82
C ASN A 161 -3.82 16.45 10.90
N GLU A 162 -3.16 16.11 9.79
CA GLU A 162 -1.69 15.98 9.71
C GLU A 162 -0.99 17.23 9.15
N LEU A 163 -1.74 18.30 8.85
CA LEU A 163 -1.21 19.55 8.28
C LEU A 163 0.00 20.11 9.04
N PRO A 164 0.01 20.17 10.40
CA PRO A 164 1.16 20.70 11.13
C PRO A 164 2.47 19.98 10.82
N ARG A 165 2.41 18.69 10.45
CA ARG A 165 3.58 17.89 10.11
C ARG A 165 3.96 18.00 8.65
N PHE A 166 3.00 17.83 7.74
CA PHE A 166 3.29 17.83 6.30
C PHE A 166 3.58 19.23 5.75
N ALA A 167 3.12 20.30 6.40
CA ALA A 167 3.46 21.66 5.99
C ALA A 167 4.92 22.06 6.32
N GLU A 168 5.56 21.36 7.27
CA GLU A 168 6.96 21.61 7.67
C GLU A 168 7.97 20.87 6.79
N ASP A 169 7.58 19.73 6.21
CA ASP A 169 8.42 18.94 5.32
C ASP A 169 8.23 19.38 3.85
N PRO A 170 9.28 19.84 3.15
CA PRO A 170 9.15 20.37 1.79
C PRO A 170 8.61 19.35 0.79
N TYR A 171 8.88 18.05 0.98
CA TYR A 171 8.42 17.00 0.06
C TYR A 171 6.91 16.78 0.17
N THR A 172 6.40 16.62 1.37
CA THR A 172 4.96 16.41 1.60
C THR A 172 4.15 17.69 1.42
N ARG A 173 4.70 18.86 1.76
CA ARG A 173 4.06 20.15 1.51
C ARG A 173 3.77 20.37 0.02
N ALA A 174 4.74 20.04 -0.85
CA ALA A 174 4.61 20.22 -2.29
C ALA A 174 3.52 19.34 -2.91
N ILE A 175 3.14 18.24 -2.26
CA ILE A 175 2.17 17.26 -2.77
C ILE A 175 0.78 17.50 -2.18
N PHE A 176 0.69 17.74 -0.87
CA PHE A 176 -0.58 17.70 -0.13
C PHE A 176 -1.13 19.07 0.24
N THR A 177 -0.48 20.16 -0.20
CA THR A 177 -0.94 21.52 0.07
C THR A 177 -1.07 22.34 -1.21
N ASN A 178 -2.00 23.28 -1.20
CA ASN A 178 -2.12 24.37 -2.16
C ASN A 178 -1.81 25.68 -1.43
N ASP A 179 -0.67 26.29 -1.74
CA ASP A 179 -0.15 27.48 -1.06
C ASP A 179 -0.10 27.37 0.48
N GLY A 180 0.20 26.16 0.99
CA GLY A 180 0.28 25.86 2.43
C GLY A 180 -1.05 25.52 3.10
N ALA A 181 -2.19 25.61 2.40
CA ALA A 181 -3.45 25.05 2.86
C ALA A 181 -3.57 23.57 2.44
N PRO A 182 -4.10 22.66 3.28
CA PRO A 182 -4.28 21.26 2.89
C PRO A 182 -5.31 21.16 1.77
N LEU A 183 -5.11 20.22 0.85
CA LEU A 183 -6.08 19.95 -0.21
C LEU A 183 -7.46 19.56 0.35
N ALA A 184 -8.52 20.05 -0.30
CA ALA A 184 -9.91 19.90 0.10
C ALA A 184 -10.62 18.78 -0.68
N PRO A 185 -11.81 18.32 -0.22
CA PRO A 185 -12.60 17.34 -0.98
C PRO A 185 -12.91 17.85 -2.39
N GLY A 186 -12.64 17.02 -3.40
CA GLY A 186 -12.83 17.36 -4.81
C GLY A 186 -11.61 18.03 -5.48
N ASP A 187 -10.63 18.52 -4.71
CA ASP A 187 -9.37 18.99 -5.30
C ASP A 187 -8.64 17.84 -5.99
N LEU A 188 -7.94 18.16 -7.09
CA LEU A 188 -7.18 17.18 -7.84
C LEU A 188 -5.83 16.92 -7.15
N LEU A 189 -5.58 15.68 -6.72
CA LEU A 189 -4.28 15.26 -6.20
C LEU A 189 -3.47 14.58 -7.29
N VAL A 190 -2.30 15.15 -7.59
CA VAL A 190 -1.31 14.61 -8.54
C VAL A 190 -0.05 14.22 -7.76
N GLN A 191 0.47 13.01 -8.02
CA GLN A 191 1.59 12.41 -7.30
C GLN A 191 2.64 11.88 -8.29
N THR A 192 3.16 12.75 -9.16
CA THR A 192 4.10 12.38 -10.24
C THR A 192 5.31 11.59 -9.74
N ASN A 193 5.88 11.96 -8.59
CA ASN A 193 7.03 11.25 -8.01
C ASN A 193 6.69 9.79 -7.67
N LEU A 194 5.51 9.55 -7.11
CA LEU A 194 5.02 8.20 -6.83
C LEU A 194 4.71 7.43 -8.13
N GLY A 195 4.19 8.11 -9.15
CA GLY A 195 4.03 7.55 -10.49
C GLY A 195 5.36 7.08 -11.08
N GLN A 196 6.43 7.85 -10.91
CA GLN A 196 7.78 7.44 -11.32
C GLN A 196 8.29 6.24 -10.51
N THR A 197 8.01 6.17 -9.21
CA THR A 197 8.30 4.97 -8.40
C THR A 197 7.61 3.73 -8.96
N TYR A 198 6.32 3.82 -9.32
CA TYR A 198 5.61 2.69 -9.93
C TYR A 198 6.12 2.34 -11.34
N ARG A 199 6.53 3.32 -12.15
CA ARG A 199 7.18 3.06 -13.46
C ARG A 199 8.49 2.31 -13.29
N LYS A 200 9.31 2.71 -12.31
CA LYS A 200 10.56 2.04 -11.96
C LYS A 200 10.29 0.61 -11.52
N LEU A 201 9.33 0.40 -10.61
CA LEU A 201 8.89 -0.94 -10.17
C LEU A 201 8.40 -1.80 -11.34
N ALA A 202 7.62 -1.24 -12.25
CA ALA A 202 7.12 -1.95 -13.43
C ALA A 202 8.27 -2.45 -14.34
N ALA A 203 9.32 -1.65 -14.51
CA ALA A 203 10.45 -1.96 -15.37
C ALA A 203 11.54 -2.80 -14.69
N GLY A 204 11.81 -2.55 -13.41
CA GLY A 204 12.94 -3.09 -12.66
C GLY A 204 12.56 -4.07 -11.55
N GLY A 205 11.27 -4.32 -11.32
CA GLY A 205 10.78 -5.31 -10.36
C GLY A 205 11.24 -5.03 -8.92
N ARG A 206 11.68 -6.09 -8.23
CA ARG A 206 12.13 -6.04 -6.84
C ARG A 206 13.42 -5.23 -6.70
N ASP A 207 14.39 -5.50 -7.57
CA ASP A 207 15.77 -5.02 -7.42
C ASP A 207 15.83 -3.49 -7.36
N VAL A 208 14.99 -2.80 -8.15
CA VAL A 208 14.97 -1.33 -8.13
C VAL A 208 14.55 -0.75 -6.78
N PHE A 209 13.71 -1.47 -6.02
CA PHE A 209 13.18 -1.05 -4.72
C PHE A 209 14.13 -1.36 -3.56
N TYR A 210 14.74 -2.54 -3.56
CA TYR A 210 15.52 -3.06 -2.42
C TYR A 210 17.03 -2.94 -2.57
N GLU A 211 17.54 -2.83 -3.80
CA GLU A 211 18.98 -2.81 -4.09
C GLU A 211 19.37 -1.67 -5.07
N GLY A 212 18.39 -1.05 -5.72
CA GLY A 212 18.58 -0.04 -6.75
C GLY A 212 18.36 1.40 -6.28
N GLU A 213 17.95 2.24 -7.22
CA GLU A 213 17.85 3.70 -7.01
C GLU A 213 16.80 4.11 -5.95
N ILE A 214 15.71 3.36 -5.78
CA ILE A 214 14.72 3.64 -4.73
C ILE A 214 15.33 3.29 -3.37
N ALA A 215 16.05 2.17 -3.27
CA ALA A 215 16.74 1.78 -2.04
C ALA A 215 17.75 2.84 -1.61
N GLN A 216 18.56 3.32 -2.56
CA GLN A 216 19.50 4.41 -2.31
C GLN A 216 18.79 5.68 -1.81
N THR A 217 17.70 6.07 -2.46
CA THR A 217 16.91 7.26 -2.06
C THR A 217 16.33 7.11 -0.66
N LEU A 218 15.82 5.93 -0.29
CA LEU A 218 15.30 5.64 1.04
C LEU A 218 16.39 5.73 2.12
N VAL A 219 17.58 5.21 1.85
CA VAL A 219 18.72 5.25 2.78
C VAL A 219 19.23 6.67 2.97
N GLU A 220 19.36 7.43 1.88
CA GLU A 220 19.77 8.85 1.93
C GLU A 220 18.76 9.69 2.73
N PHE A 221 17.46 9.49 2.49
CA PHE A 221 16.40 10.16 3.25
C PHE A 221 16.42 9.74 4.73
N SER A 222 16.55 8.45 5.01
CA SER A 222 16.70 7.93 6.37
C SER A 222 17.84 8.62 7.10
N GLN A 223 19.03 8.69 6.51
CA GLN A 223 20.19 9.33 7.13
C GLN A 223 19.98 10.83 7.37
N ALA A 224 19.37 11.54 6.41
CA ALA A 224 19.11 12.98 6.51
C ALA A 224 18.06 13.33 7.59
N TYR A 225 17.15 12.40 7.89
CA TYR A 225 16.02 12.62 8.80
C TYR A 225 16.10 11.75 10.07
N ASP A 226 17.32 11.44 10.51
CA ASP A 226 17.60 10.76 11.79
C ASP A 226 16.98 9.35 11.88
N GLY A 227 16.92 8.67 10.75
CA GLY A 227 16.47 7.30 10.57
C GLY A 227 17.55 6.25 10.80
N LEU A 228 17.11 4.99 10.80
CA LEU A 228 17.94 3.82 11.07
C LEU A 228 18.09 2.87 9.88
N LEU A 229 17.32 3.07 8.82
CA LEU A 229 17.40 2.25 7.61
C LEU A 229 18.76 2.40 6.95
N ALA A 230 19.40 1.26 6.69
CA ALA A 230 20.63 1.14 5.90
C ALA A 230 20.40 0.28 4.64
N ALA A 231 21.31 0.38 3.67
CA ALA A 231 21.22 -0.39 2.43
C ALA A 231 21.17 -1.90 2.66
N ASN A 232 21.93 -2.40 3.65
CA ASN A 232 21.90 -3.82 4.02
C ASN A 232 20.57 -4.26 4.64
N ASP A 233 19.81 -3.36 5.28
CA ASP A 233 18.49 -3.73 5.81
C ASP A 233 17.51 -4.01 4.67
N LEU A 234 17.55 -3.18 3.62
CA LEU A 234 16.73 -3.35 2.42
C LEU A 234 17.17 -4.55 1.58
N ALA A 235 18.46 -4.66 1.29
CA ALA A 235 19.00 -5.70 0.40
C ALA A 235 18.80 -7.12 0.96
N ASN A 236 18.92 -7.30 2.28
CA ASN A 236 18.77 -8.60 2.92
C ASN A 236 17.30 -8.99 3.19
N TYR A 237 16.35 -8.08 2.98
CA TYR A 237 14.95 -8.37 3.23
C TYR A 237 14.34 -9.19 2.09
N HIS A 238 13.65 -10.28 2.46
CA HIS A 238 12.80 -11.02 1.54
C HIS A 238 11.46 -11.32 2.21
N ALA A 239 10.37 -11.07 1.48
CA ALA A 239 9.08 -11.65 1.81
C ALA A 239 9.16 -13.18 1.72
N HIS A 240 8.31 -13.87 2.46
CA HIS A 240 8.31 -15.34 2.49
C HIS A 240 6.90 -15.90 2.49
N TRP A 241 6.83 -17.17 2.08
CA TRP A 241 5.61 -17.97 2.16
C TRP A 241 5.52 -18.61 3.54
N ASP A 242 4.35 -18.52 4.14
CA ASP A 242 4.00 -19.15 5.41
C ASP A 242 2.86 -20.16 5.22
N ASP A 243 2.79 -21.13 6.13
CA ASP A 243 1.63 -21.98 6.30
C ASP A 243 0.59 -21.25 7.18
N PRO A 244 -0.64 -20.99 6.69
CA PRO A 244 -1.64 -20.29 7.48
C PRO A 244 -2.10 -21.13 8.67
N ILE A 245 -2.34 -20.46 9.81
CA ILE A 245 -3.02 -21.12 10.92
C ILE A 245 -4.50 -21.26 10.61
N GLN A 246 -5.12 -22.31 11.16
CA GLN A 246 -6.53 -22.57 10.95
C GLN A 246 -7.24 -23.13 12.18
N THR A 247 -8.54 -22.86 12.27
CA THR A 247 -9.44 -23.48 13.23
C THR A 247 -10.78 -23.83 12.58
N THR A 248 -11.61 -24.61 13.26
CA THR A 248 -12.96 -24.92 12.80
C THR A 248 -14.00 -24.17 13.62
N TYR A 249 -15.01 -23.61 12.95
CA TYR A 249 -16.14 -22.93 13.57
C TYR A 249 -17.43 -23.25 12.85
N ARG A 250 -18.36 -23.92 13.55
CA ARG A 250 -19.72 -24.26 13.03
C ARG A 250 -19.71 -24.96 11.66
N GLY A 251 -18.74 -25.83 11.42
CA GLY A 251 -18.62 -26.57 10.15
C GLY A 251 -17.83 -25.85 9.05
N HIS A 252 -17.26 -24.68 9.33
CA HIS A 252 -16.34 -23.97 8.43
C HIS A 252 -14.91 -24.01 8.95
N THR A 253 -13.94 -23.95 8.03
CA THR A 253 -12.53 -23.70 8.35
C THR A 253 -12.26 -22.20 8.25
N VAL A 254 -11.64 -21.65 9.29
CA VAL A 254 -11.23 -20.24 9.38
C VAL A 254 -9.71 -20.22 9.30
N TYR A 255 -9.15 -19.42 8.39
CA TYR A 255 -7.72 -19.27 8.15
C TYR A 255 -7.25 -17.88 8.55
N GLU A 256 -6.05 -17.79 9.11
CA GLU A 256 -5.38 -16.54 9.44
C GLU A 256 -3.87 -16.65 9.14
N MET A 257 -3.20 -15.51 9.07
CA MET A 257 -1.73 -15.46 9.11
C MET A 257 -1.22 -15.96 10.48
N PRO A 258 -0.10 -16.70 10.52
CA PRO A 258 0.50 -17.19 11.77
C PRO A 258 1.02 -16.08 12.70
#